data_AF-A0A7X7AKM9-F1
#
_entry.id   AF-A0A7X7AKM9-F1
#
_cell.length_a   1.000
_cell.length_b   1.000
_cell.length_c   1.000
_cell.angle_alpha   90.00
_cell.angle_beta   90.00
_cell.angle_gamma   90.00
#
_symmetry.space_group_name_H-M   'P 1'
#
loop_
_entity.id
_entity.type
_entity.pdbx_description
1 polymer ?
#
loop_
_entity_poly.entity_id
_entity_poly.type
_entity_poly.pdbx_seq_one_letter_code
_entity_poly.pdbx_strand_id
1 'polypeptide(L)'
;TRLPSEAPTAVNVHLAAAESSSGIVFLHEVRPGPASRSYGIQVAQRAGIPAAVIRHASRELSRLEALGVTTPQLDLFGTGSPADDQAPASQAEPAAAPSESERAEMASALALRDKLRDIDPNRLSPRDALDLLYALHEEL
;
A
#
# COMPACT_ATOMS: atom_id res chain seq x y z
N THR A 1 0.11 -10.19 11.36
CA THR A 1 0.32 -10.80 12.70
C THR A 1 -0.42 -12.13 12.84
N ARG A 2 -0.40 -12.99 11.79
CA ARG A 2 -1.15 -14.25 11.74
C ARG A 2 -0.52 -15.41 12.53
N LEU A 3 0.73 -15.28 12.96
CA LEU A 3 1.46 -16.38 13.60
C LEU A 3 0.71 -17.06 14.78
N PRO A 4 -0.01 -16.34 15.67
CA PRO A 4 -0.80 -16.99 16.72
C PRO A 4 -1.97 -17.85 16.24
N SER A 5 -2.47 -17.67 15.01
CA SER A 5 -3.50 -18.58 14.46
C SER A 5 -2.91 -19.88 13.92
N GLU A 6 -1.61 -19.89 13.61
CA GLU A 6 -0.90 -21.04 13.04
C GLU A 6 -0.12 -21.84 14.11
N ALA A 7 0.33 -21.17 15.16
CA ALA A 7 1.11 -21.75 16.25
C ALA A 7 0.44 -21.49 17.62
N PRO A 8 -0.11 -22.54 18.30
CA PRO A 8 -0.84 -22.39 19.56
C PRO A 8 -0.02 -21.81 20.72
N THR A 9 1.31 -21.91 20.65
CA THR A 9 2.23 -21.40 21.67
C THR A 9 2.67 -19.96 21.41
N ALA A 10 2.27 -19.36 20.29
CA ALA A 10 2.62 -17.99 19.93
C ALA A 10 1.51 -17.01 20.36
N VAL A 11 1.89 -15.86 20.92
CA VAL A 11 0.96 -14.81 21.33
C VAL A 11 1.47 -13.45 20.83
N ASN A 12 0.57 -12.64 20.28
CA ASN A 12 0.90 -11.25 19.92
C ASN A 12 0.85 -10.35 21.17
N VAL A 13 1.90 -9.58 21.37
CA VAL A 13 1.96 -8.46 22.32
C VAL A 13 2.63 -7.27 21.63
N HIS A 14 2.36 -6.06 22.10
CA HIS A 14 2.99 -4.85 21.56
C HIS A 14 3.27 -3.82 22.67
N LEU A 15 4.17 -2.87 22.37
CA LEU A 15 4.42 -1.72 23.23
C LEU A 15 3.44 -0.60 22.89
N ALA A 16 2.78 -0.04 23.89
CA ALA A 16 1.82 1.05 23.70
C ALA A 16 2.52 2.39 23.42
N ALA A 17 1.97 3.15 22.47
CA ALA A 17 2.41 4.48 22.12
C ALA A 17 1.20 5.35 21.76
N ALA A 18 1.33 6.66 21.97
CA ALA A 18 0.30 7.67 21.71
C ALA A 18 0.86 8.81 20.85
N GLU A 19 -0.01 9.45 20.07
CA GLU A 19 0.32 10.66 19.32
C GLU A 19 -0.02 11.91 20.15
N SER A 20 0.85 12.91 20.07
CA SER A 20 0.71 14.22 20.70
C SER A 20 1.08 15.31 19.68
N SER A 21 0.82 16.57 20.03
CA SER A 21 1.18 17.73 19.20
C SER A 21 2.69 17.83 18.93
N SER A 22 3.52 17.27 19.80
CA SER A 22 4.98 17.22 19.66
C SER A 22 5.50 15.94 19.01
N GLY A 23 4.64 15.05 18.53
CA GLY A 23 5.00 13.77 17.91
C GLY A 23 4.60 12.54 18.74
N ILE A 24 5.38 11.46 18.65
CA ILE A 24 5.08 10.18 19.33
C ILE A 24 5.56 10.14 20.78
N VAL A 25 4.72 9.64 21.67
CA VAL A 25 5.01 9.35 23.08
C VAL A 25 4.94 7.84 23.31
N PHE A 26 6.02 7.27 23.83
CA PHE A 26 6.06 5.87 24.22
C PHE A 26 5.55 5.72 25.66
N LEU A 27 4.51 4.89 25.84
CA LEU A 27 3.92 4.65 27.15
C LEU A 27 4.69 3.60 27.96
N HIS A 28 5.64 2.89 27.33
CA HIS A 28 6.42 1.79 27.91
C HIS A 28 5.57 0.70 28.57
N GLU A 29 4.34 0.54 28.11
CA GLU A 29 3.38 -0.44 28.59
C GLU A 29 3.26 -1.56 27.56
N VAL A 30 3.36 -2.82 27.99
CA VAL A 30 3.13 -3.98 27.11
C VAL A 30 1.65 -4.33 27.15
N ARG A 31 1.00 -4.37 25.99
CA ARG A 31 -0.42 -4.72 25.85
C ARG A 31 -0.61 -5.98 25.01
N PRO A 32 -1.63 -6.79 25.32
CA PRO A 32 -1.95 -7.97 24.53
C PRO A 32 -2.47 -7.58 23.14
N GLY A 33 -2.30 -8.50 22.19
CA GLY A 33 -2.77 -8.34 20.82
C GLY A 33 -1.79 -7.62 19.90
N PRO A 34 -2.11 -7.57 18.60
CA PRO A 34 -1.29 -6.88 17.61
C PRO A 34 -1.35 -5.36 17.80
N ALA A 35 -0.32 -4.64 17.35
CA ALA A 35 -0.37 -3.19 17.27
C ALA A 35 -1.41 -2.74 16.23
N SER A 36 -2.17 -1.69 16.54
CA SER A 36 -3.18 -1.13 15.63
C SER A 36 -2.60 -0.29 14.50
N ARG A 37 -1.40 0.28 14.68
CA ARG A 37 -0.67 1.01 13.64
C ARG A 37 0.84 0.89 13.81
N SER A 38 1.55 1.10 12.70
CA SER A 38 3.00 1.26 12.66
C SER A 38 3.37 2.73 12.85
N TYR A 39 4.38 3.01 13.68
CA TYR A 39 4.84 4.37 14.01
C TYR A 39 6.19 4.74 13.40
N GLY A 40 6.67 3.98 12.39
CA GLY A 40 8.02 4.14 11.83
C GLY A 40 8.31 5.55 11.30
N ILE A 41 7.33 6.18 10.65
CA ILE A 41 7.46 7.55 10.12
C ILE A 41 7.58 8.57 11.25
N GLN A 42 6.82 8.41 12.32
CA GLN A 42 6.84 9.27 13.50
C GLN A 42 8.18 9.15 14.24
N VAL A 43 8.75 7.94 14.32
CA VAL A 43 10.09 7.73 14.89
C VAL A 43 11.17 8.36 14.02
N ALA A 44 11.08 8.19 12.69
CA ALA A 44 12.00 8.82 11.73
C ALA A 44 11.98 10.35 11.83
N GLN A 45 10.80 10.94 11.98
CA GLN A 45 10.65 12.38 12.20
C GLN A 45 11.32 12.82 13.50
N ARG A 46 11.12 12.07 14.59
CA ARG A 46 11.78 12.33 15.89
C ARG A 46 13.30 12.17 15.82
N ALA A 47 13.80 11.29 14.95
CA ALA A 47 15.23 11.07 14.71
C ALA A 47 15.87 12.19 13.85
N GLY A 48 15.10 13.18 13.40
CA GLY A 48 15.62 14.32 12.62
C GLY A 48 15.83 14.02 11.14
N ILE A 49 15.19 12.97 10.59
CA ILE A 49 15.25 12.68 9.16
C ILE A 49 14.65 13.87 8.38
N PRO A 50 15.28 14.30 7.26
CA PRO A 50 14.82 15.46 6.50
C PRO A 50 13.35 15.36 6.07
N ALA A 51 12.62 16.48 6.17
CA ALA A 51 11.19 16.53 5.88
C ALA A 51 10.84 16.08 4.45
N ALA A 52 11.74 16.28 3.48
CA ALA A 52 11.54 15.79 2.12
C ALA A 52 11.47 14.25 2.04
N VAL A 53 12.30 13.56 2.82
CA VAL A 53 12.32 12.09 2.90
C VAL A 53 11.07 11.58 3.62
N ILE A 54 10.68 12.22 4.72
CA ILE A 54 9.45 11.90 5.45
C ILE A 54 8.22 12.00 4.52
N ARG A 55 8.09 13.11 3.77
CA ARG A 55 6.99 13.29 2.81
C ARG A 55 6.97 12.21 1.74
N HIS A 56 8.14 11.83 1.22
CA HIS A 56 8.23 10.76 0.24
C HIS A 56 7.77 9.42 0.84
N ALA A 57 8.26 9.06 2.02
CA ALA A 57 7.88 7.84 2.73
C ALA A 57 6.38 7.78 3.04
N SER A 58 5.77 8.89 3.46
CA SER A 58 4.32 8.97 3.70
C SER A 58 3.51 8.72 2.43
N ARG A 59 3.90 9.30 1.29
CA ARG A 59 3.20 9.05 0.01
C ARG A 59 3.31 7.59 -0.40
N GLU A 60 4.49 7.00 -0.24
CA GLU A 60 4.70 5.60 -0.60
C GLU A 60 3.91 4.66 0.31
N LEU A 61 3.83 4.95 1.61
CA LEU A 61 2.97 4.22 2.54
C LEU A 61 1.51 4.26 2.08
N SER A 62 0.98 5.44 1.77
CA SER A 62 -0.40 5.57 1.27
C SER A 62 -0.63 4.79 -0.03
N ARG A 63 0.36 4.75 -0.93
CA ARG A 63 0.32 3.95 -2.16
C ARG A 63 0.25 2.45 -1.84
N LEU A 64 1.07 1.95 -0.92
CA LEU A 64 1.12 0.54 -0.54
C LEU A 64 -0.15 0.10 0.21
N GLU A 65 -0.68 0.95 1.09
CA GLU A 65 -1.94 0.73 1.79
C GLU A 65 -3.12 0.66 0.81
N ALA A 66 -3.16 1.55 -0.19
CA ALA A 66 -4.19 1.54 -1.22
C ALA A 66 -4.16 0.28 -2.10
N LEU A 67 -2.99 -0.31 -2.32
CA LEU A 67 -2.84 -1.55 -3.08
C LEU A 67 -3.24 -2.80 -2.29
N GLY A 68 -3.59 -2.66 -0.99
CA GLY A 68 -3.91 -3.81 -0.13
C GLY A 68 -2.73 -4.77 0.06
N VAL A 69 -1.51 -4.33 -0.30
CA VAL A 69 -0.32 -5.16 -0.24
C VAL A 69 0.11 -5.28 1.21
N THR A 70 -0.41 -6.30 1.88
CA THR A 70 0.26 -6.89 3.03
C THR A 70 1.49 -7.61 2.50
N THR A 71 2.55 -6.85 2.22
CA THR A 71 3.80 -7.44 1.74
C THR A 71 4.22 -8.49 2.78
N PRO A 72 4.48 -9.74 2.36
CA PRO A 72 5.21 -10.64 3.23
C PRO A 72 6.50 -9.90 3.60
N GLN A 73 6.78 -9.83 4.90
CA GLN A 73 8.00 -9.21 5.43
C GLN A 73 9.16 -9.73 4.60
N LEU A 74 9.82 -8.84 3.86
CA LEU A 74 11.02 -9.21 3.10
C LEU A 74 12.00 -9.78 4.12
N ASP A 75 12.35 -11.05 3.94
CA ASP A 75 13.28 -11.73 4.82
C ASP A 75 14.67 -11.10 4.66
N LEU A 76 14.96 -10.11 5.50
CA LEU A 76 16.21 -9.35 5.53
C LEU A 76 17.42 -10.25 5.88
N PHE A 77 17.18 -11.49 6.34
CA PHE A 77 18.21 -12.47 6.68
C PHE A 77 18.12 -13.75 5.85
N GLY A 78 17.21 -13.82 4.88
CA GLY A 78 17.03 -14.96 4.00
C GLY A 78 18.10 -15.00 2.93
N THR A 79 19.09 -15.87 3.11
CA THR A 79 20.03 -16.22 2.04
C THR A 79 19.23 -16.71 0.84
N GLY A 80 19.31 -16.00 -0.28
CA GLY A 80 18.57 -16.30 -1.49
C GLY A 80 18.71 -17.76 -1.91
N SER A 81 17.57 -18.44 -2.09
CA SER A 81 17.48 -19.64 -2.89
C SER A 81 16.24 -19.52 -3.78
N PRO A 82 16.39 -19.55 -5.11
CA PRO A 82 15.27 -19.56 -6.04
C PRO A 82 14.88 -21.01 -6.32
N ALA A 83 14.03 -21.60 -5.49
CA ALA A 83 13.26 -22.81 -5.80
C ALA A 83 12.40 -23.19 -4.59
N ASP A 84 11.13 -22.82 -4.62
CA ASP A 84 10.06 -23.82 -4.66
C ASP A 84 8.73 -23.12 -4.93
N ASP A 85 8.27 -23.32 -6.15
CA ASP A 85 6.99 -22.91 -6.70
C ASP A 85 5.87 -23.81 -6.14
N GLN A 86 5.69 -23.77 -4.82
CA GLN A 86 4.54 -24.40 -4.18
C GLN A 86 3.81 -23.34 -3.36
N ALA A 87 2.95 -22.62 -4.07
CA ALA A 87 1.82 -21.92 -3.50
C ALA A 87 1.05 -22.88 -2.56
N PRO A 88 0.95 -22.61 -1.26
CA PRO A 88 -0.08 -23.23 -0.46
C PRO A 88 -1.38 -22.50 -0.82
N ALA A 89 -2.28 -23.23 -1.47
CA ALA A 89 -3.67 -22.86 -1.67
C ALA A 89 -4.31 -22.51 -0.32
N SER A 90 -4.20 -21.24 0.07
CA SER A 90 -4.91 -20.69 1.21
C SER A 90 -6.32 -20.40 0.74
N GLN A 91 -7.25 -21.13 1.31
CA GLN A 91 -8.70 -20.96 1.16
C GLN A 91 -9.04 -19.50 1.48
N ALA A 92 -9.16 -18.70 0.42
CA ALA A 92 -9.85 -17.44 0.49
C ALA A 92 -11.30 -17.77 0.88
N GLU A 93 -11.77 -17.15 1.97
CA GLU A 93 -13.18 -16.78 2.03
C GLU A 93 -13.54 -16.19 0.65
N PRO A 94 -14.70 -16.52 0.07
CA PRO A 94 -15.03 -16.00 -1.25
C PRO A 94 -15.10 -14.48 -1.11
N ALA A 95 -14.03 -13.80 -1.53
CA ALA A 95 -14.10 -12.41 -1.92
C ALA A 95 -15.28 -12.37 -2.87
N ALA A 96 -16.36 -11.71 -2.44
CA ALA A 96 -17.55 -11.56 -3.25
C ALA A 96 -17.07 -11.21 -4.66
N ALA A 97 -17.45 -12.04 -5.63
CA ALA A 97 -17.04 -11.83 -7.01
C ALA A 97 -17.28 -10.34 -7.32
N PRO A 98 -16.27 -9.60 -7.84
CA PRO A 98 -16.42 -8.18 -8.05
C PRO A 98 -17.71 -7.97 -8.84
N SER A 99 -18.57 -7.09 -8.31
CA SER A 99 -19.87 -6.78 -8.87
C SER A 99 -19.71 -6.42 -10.35
N GLU A 100 -20.78 -6.60 -11.14
CA GLU A 100 -20.74 -6.25 -12.56
C GLU A 100 -20.33 -4.78 -12.78
N SER A 101 -20.69 -3.89 -11.85
CA SER A 101 -20.26 -2.49 -11.81
C SER A 101 -18.75 -2.36 -11.63
N GLU A 102 -18.18 -3.01 -10.62
CA GLU A 102 -16.73 -2.94 -10.33
C GLU A 102 -15.89 -3.51 -11.49
N ARG A 103 -16.39 -4.55 -12.16
CA ARG A 103 -15.73 -5.12 -13.35
C ARG A 103 -15.79 -4.17 -14.54
N ALA A 104 -16.92 -3.49 -14.74
CA ALA A 104 -17.08 -2.50 -15.80
C ALA A 104 -16.20 -1.28 -15.56
N GLU A 105 -16.13 -0.79 -14.32
CA GLU A 105 -15.23 0.30 -13.92
C GLU A 105 -13.76 -0.07 -14.11
N MET A 106 -13.36 -1.29 -13.70
CA MET A 106 -12.01 -1.80 -13.91
C MET A 106 -11.66 -1.91 -15.41
N ALA A 107 -12.59 -2.39 -16.23
CA ALA A 107 -12.41 -2.48 -17.67
C ALA A 107 -12.27 -1.09 -18.32
N SER A 108 -13.09 -0.13 -17.89
CA SER A 108 -13.01 1.27 -18.34
C SER A 108 -11.66 1.91 -17.96
N ALA A 109 -11.21 1.70 -16.72
CA ALA A 109 -9.92 2.20 -16.24
C ALA A 109 -8.73 1.61 -17.02
N LEU A 110 -8.77 0.32 -17.37
CA LEU A 110 -7.75 -0.32 -18.18
C LEU A 110 -7.73 0.23 -19.62
N ALA A 111 -8.90 0.44 -20.22
CA ALA A 111 -9.02 1.02 -21.56
C ALA A 111 -8.48 2.46 -21.59
N LEU A 112 -8.78 3.27 -20.58
CA LEU A 112 -8.26 4.62 -20.44
C LEU A 112 -6.74 4.64 -20.27
N ARG A 113 -6.21 3.75 -19.41
CA ARG A 113 -4.75 3.64 -19.20
C ARG A 113 -4.03 3.33 -20.50
N ASP A 114 -4.56 2.40 -21.30
CA ASP A 114 -3.94 2.01 -22.56
C ASP A 114 -4.00 3.17 -23.58
N LYS A 115 -5.11 3.92 -23.66
CA LYS A 115 -5.21 5.17 -24.45
C LYS A 115 -4.15 6.20 -24.03
N LEU A 116 -4.00 6.45 -22.73
CA LEU A 116 -3.03 7.43 -22.21
C LEU A 116 -1.58 7.02 -22.48
N ARG A 117 -1.28 5.72 -22.49
CA ARG A 117 0.06 5.20 -22.78
C ARG A 117 0.48 5.44 -24.23
N ASP A 118 -0.47 5.45 -25.16
CA ASP A 118 -0.20 5.62 -26.59
C ASP A 118 -0.04 7.09 -27.01
N ILE A 119 -0.38 8.04 -26.12
CA ILE A 119 -0.20 9.47 -26.35
C ILE A 119 1.27 9.84 -26.14
N ASP A 120 1.89 10.49 -27.12
CA ASP A 120 3.21 11.12 -27.00
C ASP A 120 3.08 12.64 -26.81
N PRO A 121 3.28 13.16 -25.58
CA PRO A 121 3.15 14.59 -25.30
C PRO A 121 4.12 15.47 -26.10
N ASN A 122 5.27 14.93 -26.52
CA ASN A 122 6.28 15.71 -27.24
C ASN A 122 5.91 15.96 -28.71
N ARG A 123 4.86 15.28 -29.21
CA ARG A 123 4.38 15.39 -30.58
C ARG A 123 3.06 16.14 -30.72
N LEU A 124 2.45 16.55 -29.62
CA LEU A 124 1.20 17.30 -29.61
C LEU A 124 1.45 18.80 -29.70
N SER A 125 0.64 19.51 -30.49
CA SER A 125 0.54 20.95 -30.33
C SER A 125 -0.24 21.29 -29.05
N PRO A 126 -0.08 22.51 -28.49
CA PRO A 126 -0.86 22.92 -27.32
C PRO A 126 -2.38 22.86 -27.53
N ARG A 127 -2.84 23.05 -28.77
CA ARG A 127 -4.26 22.95 -29.11
C ARG A 127 -4.73 21.51 -29.14
N ASP A 128 -3.98 20.61 -29.76
CA ASP A 128 -4.31 19.18 -29.82
C ASP A 128 -4.33 18.55 -28.43
N ALA A 129 -3.40 18.97 -27.55
CA ALA A 129 -3.39 18.55 -26.15
C ALA A 129 -4.66 19.00 -25.41
N LEU A 130 -5.11 20.24 -25.64
CA LEU A 130 -6.34 20.75 -25.03
C LEU A 130 -7.58 20.03 -25.56
N ASP A 131 -7.65 19.80 -26.87
CA ASP A 131 -8.76 19.07 -27.51
C ASP A 131 -8.84 17.62 -26.98
N LEU A 132 -7.69 16.96 -26.78
CA LEU A 132 -7.62 15.64 -26.15
C LEU A 132 -8.15 15.64 -24.71
N LEU A 133 -7.83 16.67 -23.91
CA LEU A 133 -8.34 16.79 -22.54
C LEU A 133 -9.86 16.95 -22.50
N TYR A 134 -10.43 17.73 -23.42
CA TYR A 134 -11.89 17.85 -23.54
C TYR A 134 -12.53 16.52 -23.95
N ALA A 135 -11.95 15.81 -24.93
CA ALA A 135 -12.45 14.50 -25.34
C ALA A 135 -12.44 13.48 -24.19
N LEU A 136 -11.37 13.47 -23.38
CA LEU A 136 -11.24 12.63 -22.19
C LEU A 136 -12.26 12.98 -21.10
N HIS A 137 -12.60 14.27 -20.96
CA HIS A 137 -13.60 14.71 -19.98
C HIS A 137 -15.03 14.29 -20.35
N GLU A 138 -15.37 14.27 -21.63
CA GLU A 138 -16.69 13.82 -22.10
C GLU A 138 -16.86 12.29 -22.03
N GLU A 139 -15.76 11.53 -22.05
CA GLU A 139 -15.76 10.06 -21.95
C GLU A 139 -15.82 9.53 -20.49
N LEU A 140 -15.57 10.39 -19.49
CA LEU A 140 -15.49 10.07 -18.06
C LEU A 140 -16.71 10.60 -17.28
#